data_AF-A0ABD3Z4Z3-F1
#
_entry.id   AF-A0ABD3Z4Z3-F1
#
_cell.length_a   1.000
_cell.length_b   1.000
_cell.length_c   1.000
_cell.angle_alpha   90.00
_cell.angle_beta   90.00
_cell.angle_gamma   90.00
#
_symmetry.space_group_name_H-M   'P 1'
#
loop_
_entity.id
_entity.type
_entity.pdbx_description
1 polymer ?
#
loop_
_entity_poly.entity_id
_entity_poly.type
_entity_poly.pdbx_seq_one_letter_code
_entity_poly.pdbx_strand_id
1 'polypeptide(L)'
;MINVFRRAGLGTKLSLLTGVSVATLFLLFTFLLSQKASQQLEALAVEDLHNQSTGMVDMVQMFNTSLSEEVESYTRLFTTFLPQPLNIDTSQTQTINRLSVPLLKGGETGLHENNTLSDEFLNRTGAISTLFVRSGNDFVRVATSLRKENGDRAMGTVLDNASPAFAAVSKGEVYRGLALLFGKRYITQYQPVKNAEGQVIAIVFVGVDITHSWNVMREKILNRRLGESGHFFVLDRSNGKTRGQYLFHNSEEGKLPKWDGTTQQQLLSDKPGTLERVSDDGRTLKMAYTPLPGWNWTIVGEVDKSVLLSSVTAMRDRFLLAGVVLSILFAGLFVVLIRRVLTRPLRNVIHLARQYAAGDLRSSLPVTRQDEVGQLIDAINGIGGGLQKIVLQVREAAGEIHSGTNALAADTGEISEQINKQASSVEETSASMEQLAATVQQNAANMEQTQQLVGETSLAVHQGGETVTHAVSTMDDIREASKRIEDITRVIESIAF
;
A
#
# COMPACT_ATOMS: atom_id res chain seq x y z
N MET A 1 16.38 9.65 -15.70
CA MET A 1 14.90 9.55 -15.69
C MET A 1 14.16 10.82 -16.14
N ILE A 2 14.62 12.03 -15.80
CA ILE A 2 13.88 13.29 -16.03
C ILE A 2 13.66 13.65 -17.53
N ASN A 3 14.65 13.39 -18.40
CA ASN A 3 14.53 13.72 -19.84
C ASN A 3 13.62 12.77 -20.62
N VAL A 4 13.55 11.49 -20.24
CA VAL A 4 12.60 10.51 -20.81
C VAL A 4 11.17 10.87 -20.40
N PHE A 5 10.99 11.32 -19.16
CA PHE A 5 9.70 11.76 -18.66
C PHE A 5 9.17 12.97 -19.44
N ARG A 6 10.00 13.96 -19.78
CA ARG A 6 9.55 15.15 -20.55
C ARG A 6 8.98 14.81 -21.93
N ARG A 7 9.57 13.85 -22.65
CA ARG A 7 9.13 13.43 -24.01
C ARG A 7 8.05 12.36 -24.03
N ALA A 8 7.75 11.74 -22.89
CA ALA A 8 6.71 10.72 -22.79
C ALA A 8 5.31 11.33 -22.95
N GLY A 9 4.42 10.62 -23.64
CA GLY A 9 3.01 11.01 -23.76
C GLY A 9 2.34 11.07 -22.39
N LEU A 10 1.27 11.88 -22.26
CA LEU A 10 0.55 12.09 -21.00
C LEU A 10 0.14 10.76 -20.34
N GLY A 11 -0.30 9.79 -21.15
CA GLY A 11 -0.68 8.46 -20.69
C GLY A 11 0.46 7.70 -20.00
N THR A 12 1.66 7.68 -20.58
CA THR A 12 2.83 7.00 -19.98
C THR A 12 3.24 7.65 -18.66
N LYS A 13 3.13 8.98 -18.54
CA LYS A 13 3.43 9.70 -17.29
C LYS A 13 2.47 9.32 -16.18
N LEU A 14 1.16 9.32 -16.47
CA LEU A 14 0.11 8.91 -15.53
C LEU A 14 0.28 7.44 -15.13
N SER A 15 0.60 6.56 -16.07
CA SER A 15 0.85 5.14 -15.80
C SER A 15 2.07 4.90 -14.91
N LEU A 16 3.15 5.65 -15.12
CA LEU A 16 4.34 5.53 -14.27
C LEU A 16 4.04 6.03 -12.85
N LEU A 17 3.35 7.16 -12.72
CA LEU A 17 3.03 7.74 -11.42
C LEU A 17 2.10 6.83 -10.61
N THR A 18 1.03 6.33 -11.23
CA THR A 18 0.12 5.36 -10.60
C THR A 18 0.83 4.05 -10.24
N GLY A 19 1.65 3.51 -11.15
CA GLY A 19 2.44 2.30 -10.88
C GLY A 19 3.41 2.46 -9.70
N VAL A 20 4.12 3.59 -9.62
CA VAL A 20 5.01 3.91 -8.49
C VAL A 20 4.23 4.08 -7.19
N SER A 21 3.08 4.76 -7.21
CA SER A 21 2.23 4.91 -6.03
C SER A 21 1.72 3.57 -5.51
N VAL A 22 1.24 2.70 -6.39
CA VAL A 22 0.78 1.34 -6.03
C VAL A 22 1.92 0.51 -5.46
N ALA A 23 3.09 0.54 -6.11
CA ALA A 23 4.28 -0.17 -5.63
C ALA A 23 4.70 0.33 -4.24
N THR A 24 4.71 1.64 -4.02
CA THR A 24 5.10 2.24 -2.75
C THR A 24 4.13 1.86 -1.63
N LEU A 25 2.82 1.92 -1.90
CA LEU A 25 1.79 1.55 -0.93
C LEU A 25 1.86 0.06 -0.59
N PHE A 26 2.10 -0.80 -1.57
CA PHE A 26 2.27 -2.23 -1.35
C PHE A 26 3.51 -2.53 -0.50
N LEU A 27 4.67 -1.96 -0.86
CA LEU A 27 5.92 -2.16 -0.12
C LEU A 27 5.80 -1.66 1.33
N LEU A 28 5.20 -0.49 1.54
CA LEU A 28 4.93 0.05 2.87
C LEU A 28 4.00 -0.87 3.67
N PHE A 29 2.93 -1.36 3.05
CA PHE A 29 2.00 -2.30 3.69
C PHE A 29 2.68 -3.61 4.08
N THR A 30 3.48 -4.22 3.18
CA THR A 30 4.25 -5.44 3.48
C THR A 30 5.25 -5.21 4.62
N PHE A 31 5.92 -4.06 4.63
CA PHE A 31 6.85 -3.70 5.70
C PHE A 31 6.15 -3.57 7.06
N LEU A 32 5.04 -2.82 7.12
CA LEU A 32 4.26 -2.64 8.35
C LEU A 32 3.66 -3.95 8.87
N LEU A 33 3.13 -4.78 7.97
CA LEU A 33 2.58 -6.09 8.32
C LEU A 33 3.67 -7.01 8.87
N SER A 34 4.84 -7.04 8.23
CA SER A 34 5.99 -7.81 8.71
C SER A 34 6.47 -7.33 10.08
N GLN A 35 6.53 -6.02 10.32
CA GLN A 35 6.93 -5.47 11.60
C GLN A 35 5.95 -5.86 12.72
N LYS A 36 4.64 -5.76 12.47
CA LYS A 36 3.61 -6.22 13.42
C LYS A 36 3.68 -7.72 13.68
N ALA A 37 3.85 -8.53 12.62
CA ALA A 37 3.98 -9.97 12.75
C ALA A 37 5.20 -10.36 13.60
N SER A 38 6.35 -9.70 13.40
CA SER A 38 7.54 -9.92 14.22
C SER A 38 7.31 -9.58 15.69
N GLN A 39 6.69 -8.43 15.99
CA GLN A 39 6.38 -8.04 17.36
C GLN A 39 5.41 -9.01 18.05
N GLN A 40 4.37 -9.45 17.33
CA GLN A 40 3.39 -10.40 17.86
C GLN A 40 4.02 -11.77 18.10
N LEU A 41 4.84 -12.26 17.18
CA LEU A 41 5.54 -13.54 17.33
C LEU A 41 6.52 -13.49 18.51
N GLU A 42 7.23 -12.38 18.68
CA GLU A 42 8.11 -12.17 19.82
C GLU A 42 7.35 -12.17 21.15
N ALA A 43 6.20 -11.49 21.22
CA ALA A 43 5.36 -11.48 22.42
C ALA A 43 4.84 -12.88 22.76
N LEU A 44 4.35 -13.63 21.76
CA LEU A 44 3.91 -15.02 21.94
C LEU A 44 5.04 -15.94 22.39
N ALA A 45 6.24 -15.78 21.85
CA ALA A 45 7.39 -16.58 22.27
C ALA A 45 7.80 -16.28 23.71
N VAL A 46 7.74 -15.02 24.13
CA VAL A 46 8.01 -14.63 25.52
C VAL A 46 6.96 -15.20 26.48
N GLU A 47 5.69 -15.13 26.09
CA GLU A 47 4.58 -15.70 26.84
C GLU A 47 4.73 -17.23 26.97
N ASP A 48 5.06 -17.94 25.89
CA ASP A 48 5.30 -19.38 25.96
C ASP A 48 6.54 -19.71 26.80
N LEU A 49 7.67 -18.99 26.66
CA LEU A 49 8.83 -19.16 27.54
C LEU A 49 8.44 -19.03 29.02
N HIS A 50 7.65 -18.01 29.36
CA HIS A 50 7.18 -17.80 30.72
C HIS A 50 6.27 -18.95 31.19
N ASN A 51 5.28 -19.34 30.38
CA ASN A 51 4.36 -20.43 30.71
C ASN A 51 5.08 -21.77 30.86
N GLN A 52 6.04 -22.09 29.99
CA GLN A 52 6.85 -23.30 30.10
C GLN A 52 7.75 -23.28 31.34
N SER A 53 8.39 -22.15 31.64
CA SER A 53 9.21 -21.99 32.84
C SER A 53 8.37 -22.17 34.11
N THR A 54 7.20 -21.55 34.17
CA THR A 54 6.24 -21.72 35.28
C THR A 54 5.75 -23.16 35.39
N GLY A 55 5.40 -23.81 34.27
CA GLY A 55 5.02 -25.22 34.27
C GLY A 55 6.14 -26.16 34.76
N MET A 56 7.41 -25.82 34.50
CA MET A 56 8.54 -26.54 35.09
C MET A 56 8.67 -26.29 36.59
N VAL A 57 8.46 -25.05 37.06
CA VAL A 57 8.41 -24.74 38.49
C VAL A 57 7.33 -25.57 39.18
N ASP A 58 6.13 -25.63 38.60
CA ASP A 58 5.01 -26.43 39.12
C ASP A 58 5.34 -27.93 39.12
N MET A 59 6.01 -28.43 38.07
CA MET A 59 6.50 -29.81 38.01
C MET A 59 7.47 -30.11 39.16
N VAL A 60 8.47 -29.25 39.39
CA VAL A 60 9.46 -29.43 40.46
C VAL A 60 8.80 -29.32 41.83
N GLN A 61 7.83 -28.42 42.00
CA GLN A 61 7.05 -28.32 43.24
C GLN A 61 6.22 -29.58 43.50
N MET A 62 5.52 -30.10 42.50
CA MET A 62 4.75 -31.33 42.61
C MET A 62 5.67 -32.52 42.93
N PHE A 63 6.83 -32.58 42.28
CA PHE A 63 7.86 -33.58 42.57
C PHE A 63 8.36 -33.48 44.02
N ASN A 64 8.61 -32.26 44.52
CA ASN A 64 9.00 -32.03 45.90
C ASN A 64 7.94 -32.48 46.91
N THR A 65 6.67 -32.13 46.67
CA THR A 65 5.55 -32.53 47.54
C THR A 65 5.43 -34.04 47.57
N SER A 66 5.45 -34.70 46.40
CA SER A 66 5.38 -36.16 46.30
C SER A 66 6.53 -36.86 47.04
N LEU A 67 7.78 -36.41 46.83
CA LEU A 67 8.94 -36.96 47.54
C LEU A 67 8.89 -36.71 49.05
N SER A 68 8.35 -35.56 49.48
CA SER A 68 8.20 -35.23 50.89
C SER A 68 7.16 -36.12 51.58
N GLU A 69 6.05 -36.41 50.90
CA GLU A 69 5.03 -37.34 51.37
C GLU A 69 5.55 -38.79 51.39
N GLU A 70 6.33 -39.19 50.39
CA GLU A 70 6.96 -40.51 50.31
C GLU A 70 7.92 -40.74 51.49
N VAL A 71 8.86 -39.82 51.72
CA VAL A 71 9.81 -39.94 52.85
C VAL A 71 9.10 -39.87 54.21
N GLU A 72 8.00 -39.13 54.31
CA GLU A 72 7.18 -39.10 55.52
C GLU A 72 6.50 -40.46 55.76
N SER A 73 5.87 -41.01 54.74
CA SER A 73 5.24 -42.33 54.80
C SER A 73 6.25 -43.41 55.20
N TYR A 74 7.44 -43.37 54.60
CA TYR A 74 8.53 -44.29 54.92
C TYR A 74 9.12 -44.08 56.32
N THR A 75 9.19 -42.83 56.80
CA THR A 75 9.55 -42.56 58.21
C THR A 75 8.54 -43.17 59.15
N ARG A 76 7.24 -42.98 58.88
CA ARG A 76 6.15 -43.56 59.68
C ARG A 76 6.22 -45.09 59.68
N LEU A 77 6.45 -45.69 58.52
CA LEU A 77 6.64 -47.13 58.41
C LEU A 77 7.86 -47.60 59.20
N PHE A 78 9.02 -46.95 59.05
CA PHE A 78 10.22 -47.35 59.81
C PHE A 78 10.02 -47.25 61.32
N THR A 79 9.27 -46.25 61.81
CA THR A 79 8.96 -46.15 63.24
C THR A 79 8.16 -47.33 63.79
N THR A 80 7.40 -48.07 62.95
CA THR A 80 6.71 -49.30 63.38
C THR A 80 7.62 -50.51 63.48
N PHE A 81 8.82 -50.47 62.88
CA PHE A 81 9.84 -51.51 63.05
C PHE A 81 10.59 -51.35 64.39
N LEU A 82 10.54 -50.16 64.98
CA LEU A 82 11.24 -49.85 66.21
C LEU A 82 10.40 -50.29 67.42
N PRO A 83 10.97 -51.09 68.34
CA PRO A 83 10.34 -51.35 69.62
C PRO A 83 10.07 -50.02 70.37
N GLN A 84 8.89 -49.90 70.97
CA GLN A 84 8.44 -48.69 71.67
C GLN A 84 8.23 -48.95 73.17
N PRO A 85 8.34 -47.93 74.04
CA PRO A 85 8.81 -46.57 73.75
C PRO A 85 10.32 -46.51 73.55
N LEU A 86 10.79 -45.54 72.76
CA LEU A 86 12.22 -45.22 72.64
C LEU A 86 12.68 -44.40 73.85
N ASN A 87 13.73 -44.86 74.52
CA ASN A 87 14.34 -44.20 75.68
C ASN A 87 15.87 -44.27 75.62
N ILE A 88 16.51 -43.34 76.32
CA ILE A 88 17.97 -43.29 76.48
C ILE A 88 18.34 -43.62 77.92
N ASP A 89 19.31 -44.51 78.10
CA ASP A 89 19.89 -44.86 79.39
C ASP A 89 21.26 -44.21 79.49
N THR A 90 21.39 -43.17 80.32
CA THR A 90 22.63 -42.42 80.49
C THR A 90 23.60 -43.07 81.47
N SER A 91 23.16 -44.08 82.22
CA SER A 91 24.01 -44.84 83.13
C SER A 91 24.82 -45.91 82.41
N GLN A 92 24.32 -46.38 81.26
CA GLN A 92 24.98 -47.34 80.39
C GLN A 92 25.45 -46.67 79.10
N THR A 93 26.72 -46.87 78.76
CA THR A 93 27.29 -46.34 77.51
C THR A 93 27.83 -47.47 76.65
N GLN A 94 27.79 -47.28 75.33
CA GLN A 94 28.37 -48.17 74.35
C GLN A 94 29.40 -47.40 73.51
N THR A 95 30.50 -48.05 73.17
CA THR A 95 31.55 -47.44 72.35
C THR A 95 31.30 -47.74 70.88
N ILE A 96 31.10 -46.71 70.05
CA ILE A 96 30.95 -46.82 68.59
C ILE A 96 32.00 -45.93 67.93
N ASN A 97 32.89 -46.50 67.12
CA ASN A 97 34.00 -45.78 66.46
C ASN A 97 34.77 -44.83 67.41
N ARG A 98 35.13 -45.32 68.60
CA ARG A 98 35.85 -44.60 69.68
C ARG A 98 35.06 -43.50 70.39
N LEU A 99 33.78 -43.32 70.07
CA LEU A 99 32.87 -42.42 70.79
C LEU A 99 32.08 -43.22 71.83
N SER A 100 32.08 -42.76 73.08
CA SER A 100 31.19 -43.29 74.12
C SER A 100 29.83 -42.61 74.00
N VAL A 101 28.80 -43.40 73.72
CA VAL A 101 27.43 -42.90 73.51
C VAL A 101 26.46 -43.56 74.49
N PRO A 102 25.47 -42.82 75.04
CA PRO A 102 24.46 -43.42 75.89
C PRO A 102 23.67 -44.52 75.18
N LEU A 103 23.22 -45.53 75.92
CA LEU A 103 22.51 -46.65 75.35
C LEU A 103 21.08 -46.25 74.95
N LEU A 104 20.70 -46.52 73.70
CA LEU A 104 19.35 -46.28 73.17
C LEU A 104 18.59 -47.59 73.19
N LYS A 105 17.45 -47.58 73.86
CA LYS A 105 16.58 -48.73 74.03
C LYS A 105 15.22 -48.46 73.39
N GLY A 106 14.65 -49.48 72.76
CA GLY A 106 13.24 -49.55 72.43
C GLY A 106 12.59 -50.60 73.32
N GLY A 107 11.73 -50.18 74.25
CA GLY A 107 11.35 -51.05 75.38
C GLY A 107 12.61 -51.54 76.11
N GLU A 108 12.77 -52.87 76.20
CA GLU A 108 13.95 -53.51 76.82
C GLU A 108 15.10 -53.80 75.82
N THR A 109 14.89 -53.57 74.51
CA THR A 109 15.85 -53.98 73.47
C THR A 109 16.84 -52.86 73.16
N GLY A 110 18.14 -53.15 73.25
CA GLY A 110 19.20 -52.23 72.80
C GLY A 110 19.21 -52.08 71.28
N LEU A 111 19.29 -50.84 70.79
CA LEU A 111 19.21 -50.51 69.35
C LEU A 111 20.56 -50.18 68.70
N HIS A 112 21.64 -50.22 69.47
CA HIS A 112 23.00 -49.93 68.99
C HIS A 112 23.57 -51.13 68.22
N GLU A 113 24.16 -50.87 67.05
CA GLU A 113 24.72 -51.87 66.12
C GLU A 113 23.74 -52.95 65.62
N ASN A 114 22.48 -52.92 66.06
CA ASN A 114 21.39 -53.76 65.59
C ASN A 114 20.88 -53.26 64.23
N ASN A 115 21.70 -53.47 63.20
CA ASN A 115 21.40 -53.03 61.84
C ASN A 115 20.32 -53.87 61.15
N THR A 116 19.88 -54.98 61.75
CA THR A 116 18.86 -55.89 61.21
C THR A 116 17.57 -55.15 60.87
N LEU A 117 17.12 -54.25 61.74
CA LEU A 117 15.91 -53.44 61.52
C LEU A 117 16.08 -52.49 60.32
N SER A 118 17.23 -51.83 60.22
CA SER A 118 17.54 -50.91 59.11
C SER A 118 17.74 -51.64 57.78
N ASP A 119 18.30 -52.85 57.81
CA ASP A 119 18.51 -53.69 56.64
C ASP A 119 17.20 -54.29 56.14
N GLU A 120 16.34 -54.77 57.05
CA GLU A 120 15.02 -55.27 56.69
C GLU A 120 14.15 -54.17 56.09
N PHE A 121 14.20 -52.96 56.67
CA PHE A 121 13.53 -51.79 56.11
C PHE A 121 14.05 -51.45 54.70
N LEU A 122 15.38 -51.46 54.50
CA LEU A 122 16.00 -51.23 53.20
C LEU A 122 15.55 -52.29 52.18
N ASN A 123 15.54 -53.57 52.56
CA ASN A 123 15.15 -54.65 51.66
C ASN A 123 13.67 -54.59 51.27
N ARG A 124 12.80 -54.07 52.16
CA ARG A 124 11.35 -53.97 51.90
C ARG A 124 10.95 -52.72 51.11
N THR A 125 11.65 -51.61 51.29
CA THR A 125 11.24 -50.29 50.76
C THR A 125 12.22 -49.70 49.75
N GLY A 126 13.47 -50.16 49.74
CA GLY A 126 14.57 -49.51 49.03
C GLY A 126 15.10 -48.24 49.71
N ALA A 127 14.45 -47.76 50.78
CA ALA A 127 14.88 -46.57 51.52
C ALA A 127 15.90 -46.92 52.61
N ILE A 128 16.87 -46.04 52.81
CA ILE A 128 17.85 -46.17 53.89
C ILE A 128 17.25 -45.64 55.19
N SER A 129 17.67 -46.20 56.32
CA SER A 129 17.32 -45.69 57.63
C SER A 129 18.52 -45.56 58.55
N THR A 130 18.40 -44.72 59.56
CA THR A 130 19.42 -44.50 60.58
C THR A 130 18.77 -44.14 61.91
N LEU A 131 19.35 -44.65 63.00
CA LEU A 131 19.12 -44.14 64.34
C LEU A 131 20.32 -43.32 64.79
N PHE A 132 20.06 -42.09 65.22
CA PHE A 132 21.02 -41.27 65.94
C PHE A 132 20.65 -41.16 67.41
N VAL A 133 21.66 -41.08 68.27
CA VAL A 133 21.50 -40.88 69.70
C VAL A 133 22.17 -39.59 70.10
N ARG A 134 21.53 -38.85 71.00
CA ARG A 134 22.13 -37.65 71.58
C ARG A 134 23.30 -38.03 72.48
N SER A 135 24.47 -37.47 72.19
CA SER A 135 25.67 -37.58 73.01
C SER A 135 26.25 -36.18 73.23
N GLY A 136 26.06 -35.63 74.43
CA GLY A 136 26.34 -34.22 74.69
C GLY A 136 25.50 -33.29 73.82
N ASN A 137 26.17 -32.48 72.99
CA ASN A 137 25.52 -31.59 72.02
C ASN A 137 25.36 -32.21 70.63
N ASP A 138 25.90 -33.39 70.41
CA ASP A 138 25.97 -34.02 69.09
C ASP A 138 24.95 -35.16 68.95
N PHE A 139 24.67 -35.55 67.71
CA PHE A 139 23.88 -36.73 67.38
C PHE A 139 24.75 -37.76 66.68
N VAL A 140 25.00 -38.90 67.33
CA VAL A 140 25.88 -39.95 66.85
C VAL A 140 25.07 -41.08 66.23
N ARG A 141 25.45 -41.51 65.03
CA ARG A 141 24.81 -42.62 64.31
C ARG A 141 25.12 -43.96 64.98
N VAL A 142 24.09 -44.61 65.54
CA VAL A 142 24.22 -45.86 66.33
C VAL A 142 23.71 -47.12 65.62
N ALA A 143 22.89 -46.96 64.58
CA ALA A 143 22.46 -48.03 63.68
C ALA A 143 22.12 -47.42 62.31
N THR A 144 22.49 -48.07 61.21
CA THR A 144 22.24 -47.53 59.87
C THR A 144 22.29 -48.58 58.78
N SER A 145 21.44 -48.45 57.75
CA SER A 145 21.62 -49.13 56.46
C SER A 145 22.39 -48.30 55.42
N LEU A 146 22.75 -47.05 55.75
CA LEU A 146 23.54 -46.18 54.90
C LEU A 146 25.00 -46.65 54.84
N ARG A 147 25.49 -46.79 53.61
CA ARG A 147 26.87 -47.18 53.31
C ARG A 147 27.62 -46.04 52.65
N LYS A 148 28.91 -45.95 52.96
CA LYS A 148 29.88 -45.08 52.31
C LYS A 148 30.24 -45.63 50.93
N GLU A 149 30.97 -44.85 50.13
CA GLU A 149 31.43 -45.26 48.80
C GLU A 149 32.31 -46.52 48.82
N ASN A 150 33.03 -46.75 49.91
CA ASN A 150 33.85 -47.95 50.10
C ASN A 150 33.05 -49.21 50.52
N GLY A 151 31.73 -49.09 50.67
CA GLY A 151 30.83 -50.18 51.08
C GLY A 151 30.62 -50.33 52.59
N ASP A 152 31.46 -49.70 53.41
CA ASP A 152 31.33 -49.73 54.87
C ASP A 152 30.10 -48.94 55.33
N ARG A 153 29.48 -49.37 56.43
CA ARG A 153 28.38 -48.59 57.02
C ARG A 153 28.90 -47.26 57.53
N ALA A 154 28.05 -46.24 57.44
CA ALA A 154 28.34 -44.91 57.98
C ALA A 154 28.30 -44.85 59.53
N MET A 155 28.48 -45.97 60.24
CA MET A 155 28.37 -46.07 61.69
C MET A 155 29.30 -45.08 62.43
N GLY A 156 28.84 -44.58 63.58
CA GLY A 156 29.64 -43.73 64.48
C GLY A 156 30.00 -42.35 63.94
N THR A 157 29.46 -41.95 62.79
CA THR A 157 29.58 -40.56 62.31
C THR A 157 28.59 -39.66 63.04
N VAL A 158 28.99 -38.41 63.26
CA VAL A 158 28.13 -37.37 63.83
C VAL A 158 27.30 -36.70 62.73
N LEU A 159 26.07 -36.29 63.05
CA LEU A 159 25.29 -35.40 62.19
C LEU A 159 25.97 -34.03 62.14
N ASP A 160 26.28 -33.52 60.95
CA ASP A 160 26.99 -32.24 60.79
C ASP A 160 26.24 -31.08 61.46
N ASN A 161 26.89 -30.44 62.44
CA ASN A 161 26.34 -29.34 63.23
C ASN A 161 26.07 -28.08 62.40
N ALA A 162 26.72 -27.92 61.24
CA ALA A 162 26.46 -26.84 60.31
C ALA A 162 25.25 -27.11 59.38
N SER A 163 24.70 -28.33 59.41
CA SER A 163 23.60 -28.70 58.51
C SER A 163 22.26 -28.08 58.94
N PRO A 164 21.38 -27.74 57.98
CA PRO A 164 20.01 -27.31 58.28
C PRO A 164 19.22 -28.37 59.07
N ALA A 165 19.52 -29.65 58.84
CA ALA A 165 18.93 -30.76 59.58
C ALA A 165 19.23 -30.68 61.08
N PHE A 166 20.50 -30.47 61.45
CA PHE A 166 20.91 -30.34 62.85
C PHE A 166 20.22 -29.16 63.55
N ALA A 167 20.13 -28.01 62.88
CA ALA A 167 19.49 -26.82 63.43
C ALA A 167 18.00 -27.03 63.74
N ALA A 168 17.28 -27.75 62.88
CA ALA A 168 15.86 -28.07 63.05
C ALA A 168 15.63 -29.13 64.14
N VAL A 169 16.33 -30.27 64.05
CA VAL A 169 16.14 -31.36 65.03
C VAL A 169 16.58 -30.97 66.44
N SER A 170 17.57 -30.09 66.60
CA SER A 170 17.97 -29.57 67.91
C SER A 170 16.89 -28.72 68.58
N LYS A 171 16.01 -28.09 67.78
CA LYS A 171 14.80 -27.40 68.26
C LYS A 171 13.62 -28.37 68.47
N GLY A 172 13.81 -29.65 68.18
CA GLY A 172 12.75 -30.65 68.23
C GLY A 172 11.74 -30.54 67.08
N GLU A 173 12.16 -29.95 65.96
CA GLU A 173 11.38 -29.83 64.73
C GLU A 173 11.78 -30.93 63.72
N VAL A 174 10.83 -31.39 62.92
CA VAL A 174 11.11 -32.33 61.83
C VAL A 174 11.81 -31.59 60.71
N TYR A 175 12.91 -32.13 60.21
CA TYR A 175 13.55 -31.62 59.01
C TYR A 175 13.29 -32.54 57.82
N ARG A 176 12.92 -31.96 56.69
CA ARG A 176 12.87 -32.63 55.39
C ARG A 176 13.69 -31.84 54.39
N GLY A 177 14.54 -32.53 53.64
CA GLY A 177 15.39 -31.85 52.67
C GLY A 177 16.24 -32.79 51.84
N LEU A 178 16.76 -32.23 50.75
CA LEU A 178 17.66 -32.92 49.85
C LEU A 178 19.05 -33.00 50.47
N ALA A 179 19.69 -34.16 50.36
CA ALA A 179 21.05 -34.37 50.80
C ALA A 179 21.83 -35.18 49.75
N LEU A 180 23.07 -34.77 49.50
CA LEU A 180 24.03 -35.59 48.77
C LEU A 180 24.80 -36.42 49.80
N LEU A 181 24.54 -37.72 49.84
CA LEU A 181 25.16 -38.65 50.79
C LEU A 181 25.94 -39.70 50.00
N PHE A 182 27.26 -39.70 50.13
CA PHE A 182 28.16 -40.71 49.53
C PHE A 182 27.91 -40.91 48.02
N GLY A 183 27.86 -39.80 47.27
CA GLY A 183 27.67 -39.80 45.81
C GLY A 183 26.23 -39.97 45.32
N LYS A 184 25.26 -40.25 46.21
CA LYS A 184 23.85 -40.42 45.86
C LYS A 184 22.99 -39.29 46.39
N ARG A 185 21.96 -38.91 45.63
CA ARG A 185 20.99 -37.87 46.04
C ARG A 185 19.83 -38.51 46.77
N TYR A 186 19.55 -38.01 47.97
CA TYR A 186 18.44 -38.45 48.79
C TYR A 186 17.48 -37.31 49.08
N ILE A 187 16.19 -37.59 49.07
CA ILE A 187 15.26 -36.84 49.93
C ILE A 187 15.31 -37.49 51.31
N THR A 188 15.49 -36.68 52.35
CA THR A 188 15.71 -37.17 53.71
C THR A 188 14.73 -36.56 54.69
N GLN A 189 14.33 -37.34 55.69
CA GLN A 189 13.60 -36.86 56.86
C GLN A 189 14.38 -37.19 58.12
N TYR A 190 14.50 -36.20 59.01
CA TYR A 190 15.06 -36.36 60.35
C TYR A 190 13.94 -36.08 61.35
N GLN A 191 13.48 -37.14 62.01
CA GLN A 191 12.41 -37.12 62.99
C GLN A 191 13.00 -37.13 64.40
N PRO A 192 12.97 -36.01 65.15
CA PRO A 192 13.44 -36.00 66.53
C PRO A 192 12.52 -36.84 67.41
N VAL A 193 13.12 -37.60 68.32
CA VAL A 193 12.45 -38.37 69.37
C VAL A 193 12.71 -37.66 70.69
N LYS A 194 11.64 -37.37 71.43
CA LYS A 194 11.69 -36.61 72.69
C LYS A 194 11.40 -37.52 73.88
N ASN A 195 12.06 -37.27 75.02
CA ASN A 195 11.68 -37.88 76.30
C ASN A 195 10.46 -37.18 76.93
N ALA A 196 10.04 -37.64 78.11
CA ALA A 196 8.93 -37.07 78.86
C ALA A 196 9.13 -35.59 79.23
N GLU A 197 10.39 -35.16 79.39
CA GLU A 197 10.79 -33.78 79.66
C GLU A 197 10.87 -32.90 78.39
N GLY A 198 10.55 -33.46 77.21
CA GLY A 198 10.56 -32.75 75.93
C GLY A 198 11.94 -32.56 75.30
N GLN A 199 13.00 -33.11 75.91
CA GLN A 199 14.36 -33.07 75.38
C GLN A 199 14.52 -34.08 74.24
N VAL A 200 15.17 -33.67 73.15
CA VAL A 200 15.46 -34.56 72.02
C VAL A 200 16.55 -35.55 72.43
N ILE A 201 16.24 -36.84 72.45
CA ILE A 201 17.15 -37.91 72.90
C ILE A 201 17.72 -38.73 71.74
N ALA A 202 17.00 -38.77 70.62
CA ALA A 202 17.38 -39.53 69.44
C ALA A 202 16.79 -38.90 68.18
N ILE A 203 17.27 -39.35 67.01
CA ILE A 203 16.70 -38.99 65.72
C ILE A 203 16.46 -40.27 64.93
N VAL A 204 15.23 -40.42 64.43
CA VAL A 204 14.90 -41.41 63.41
C VAL A 204 15.10 -40.76 62.05
N PHE A 205 16.03 -41.28 61.27
CA PHE A 205 16.33 -40.80 59.93
C PHE A 205 15.88 -41.81 58.89
N VAL A 206 15.25 -41.32 57.83
CA VAL A 206 14.96 -42.07 56.61
C VAL A 206 15.41 -41.26 55.41
N GLY A 207 16.00 -41.94 54.43
CA GLY A 207 16.39 -41.36 53.15
C GLY A 207 15.90 -42.21 51.98
N VAL A 208 15.28 -41.57 50.99
CA VAL A 208 14.87 -42.22 49.74
C VAL A 208 15.83 -41.80 48.64
N ASP A 209 16.42 -42.78 47.95
CA ASP A 209 17.36 -42.53 46.84
C ASP A 209 16.56 -41.98 45.65
N ILE A 210 16.79 -40.71 45.33
CA ILE A 210 16.12 -40.01 44.23
C ILE A 210 17.07 -39.79 43.06
N THR A 211 18.23 -40.44 43.03
CA THR A 211 19.25 -40.21 41.99
C THR A 211 18.67 -40.41 40.59
N HIS A 212 17.87 -41.46 40.39
CA HIS A 212 17.19 -41.71 39.12
C HIS A 212 16.15 -40.64 38.80
N SER A 213 15.21 -40.39 39.72
CA SER A 213 14.13 -39.41 39.54
C SER A 213 14.64 -37.98 39.34
N TRP A 214 15.74 -37.63 40.01
CA TRP A 214 16.48 -36.39 39.79
C TRP A 214 16.99 -36.28 38.36
N ASN A 215 17.64 -37.33 37.83
CA ASN A 215 18.15 -37.34 36.46
C ASN A 215 17.01 -37.24 35.44
N VAL A 216 15.88 -37.92 35.69
CA VAL A 216 14.68 -37.81 34.84
C VAL A 216 14.13 -36.37 34.83
N MET A 217 14.04 -35.72 36.00
CA MET A 217 13.62 -34.32 36.10
C MET A 217 14.60 -33.38 35.36
N ARG A 218 15.90 -33.56 35.58
CA ARG A 218 16.96 -32.83 34.86
C ARG A 218 16.79 -32.96 33.34
N GLU A 219 16.65 -34.18 32.84
CA GLU A 219 16.46 -34.44 31.41
C GLU A 219 15.17 -33.84 30.88
N LYS A 220 14.05 -33.92 31.62
CA LYS A 220 12.77 -33.30 31.22
C LYS A 220 12.90 -31.78 31.05
N ILE A 221 13.65 -31.11 31.93
CA ILE A 221 13.89 -29.67 31.83
C ILE A 221 14.78 -29.38 30.59
N LEU A 222 15.93 -30.05 30.47
CA LEU A 222 16.90 -29.79 29.40
C LEU A 222 16.41 -30.18 28.00
N ASN A 223 15.55 -31.19 27.89
CA ASN A 223 14.97 -31.65 26.62
C ASN A 223 13.81 -30.76 26.16
N ARG A 224 13.28 -29.85 26.99
CA ARG A 224 12.26 -28.92 26.53
C ARG A 224 12.87 -27.97 25.50
N ARG A 225 12.23 -27.91 24.33
CA ARG A 225 12.57 -26.99 23.24
C ARG A 225 11.44 -26.01 22.97
N LEU A 226 11.79 -24.79 22.60
CA LEU A 226 10.87 -23.78 22.10
C LEU A 226 11.32 -23.34 20.70
N GLY A 227 10.54 -23.68 19.67
CA GLY A 227 11.01 -23.51 18.29
C GLY A 227 12.30 -24.28 18.04
N GLU A 228 13.14 -23.79 17.13
CA GLU A 228 14.39 -24.45 16.75
C GLU A 228 15.57 -24.13 17.68
N SER A 229 15.64 -22.90 18.20
CA SER A 229 16.76 -22.45 19.04
C SER A 229 16.49 -22.50 20.54
N GLY A 230 15.21 -22.55 20.94
CA GLY A 230 14.85 -22.35 22.33
C GLY A 230 15.20 -23.55 23.21
N HIS A 231 15.75 -23.28 24.38
CA HIS A 231 16.16 -24.30 25.34
C HIS A 231 16.06 -23.76 26.78
N PHE A 232 16.06 -24.68 27.74
CA PHE A 232 15.91 -24.37 29.15
C PHE A 232 17.11 -24.88 29.95
N PHE A 233 17.45 -24.17 31.01
CA PHE A 233 18.50 -24.51 31.96
C PHE A 233 18.14 -24.02 33.36
N VAL A 234 18.89 -24.46 34.36
CA VAL A 234 18.64 -24.09 35.77
C VAL A 234 19.89 -23.50 36.39
N LEU A 235 19.72 -22.40 37.12
CA LEU A 235 20.77 -21.75 37.90
C LEU A 235 20.56 -21.99 39.40
N ASP A 236 21.67 -22.16 40.11
CA ASP A 236 21.67 -22.21 41.57
C ASP A 236 21.53 -20.80 42.17
N ARG A 237 20.60 -20.62 43.11
CA ARG A 237 20.36 -19.40 43.88
C ARG A 237 20.67 -19.59 45.37
N SER A 238 21.32 -20.67 45.75
CA SER A 238 21.75 -20.87 47.14
C SER A 238 22.66 -19.71 47.57
N ASN A 239 22.76 -19.45 48.87
CA ASN A 239 23.66 -18.42 49.41
C ASN A 239 25.11 -18.95 49.54
N GLY A 240 25.46 -20.03 48.84
CA GLY A 240 26.75 -20.69 48.88
C GLY A 240 27.72 -20.29 47.77
N LYS A 241 28.84 -21.00 47.68
CA LYS A 241 29.89 -20.79 46.65
C LYS A 241 29.42 -21.05 45.22
N THR A 242 28.31 -21.77 45.07
CA THR A 242 27.72 -22.17 43.79
C THR A 242 26.66 -21.20 43.28
N ARG A 243 26.36 -20.12 44.01
CA ARG A 243 25.37 -19.10 43.62
C ARG A 243 25.65 -18.59 42.20
N GLY A 244 24.64 -18.67 41.34
CA GLY A 244 24.67 -18.24 39.96
C GLY A 244 25.25 -19.26 38.97
N GLN A 245 25.78 -20.39 39.44
CA GLN A 245 26.29 -21.44 38.55
C GLN A 245 25.16 -22.20 37.86
N TYR A 246 25.46 -22.75 36.70
CA TYR A 246 24.57 -23.71 36.05
C TYR A 246 24.41 -24.96 36.91
N LEU A 247 23.21 -25.16 37.44
CA LEU A 247 22.84 -26.39 38.11
C LEU A 247 22.48 -27.47 37.09
N PHE A 248 21.64 -27.11 36.10
CA PHE A 248 21.34 -27.94 34.94
C PHE A 248 21.72 -27.20 33.67
N HIS A 249 22.59 -27.81 32.88
CA HIS A 249 22.96 -27.32 31.55
C HIS A 249 23.48 -28.48 30.71
N ASN A 250 23.41 -28.36 29.38
CA ASN A 250 23.84 -29.45 28.50
C ASN A 250 25.35 -29.72 28.55
N SER A 251 26.17 -28.70 28.82
CA SER A 251 27.65 -28.80 28.75
C SER A 251 28.42 -27.95 29.76
N GLU A 252 27.75 -27.15 30.59
CA GLU A 252 28.40 -26.12 31.42
C GLU A 252 28.03 -26.19 32.91
N GLU A 253 27.54 -27.34 33.37
CA GLU A 253 27.20 -27.53 34.78
C GLU A 253 28.37 -27.24 35.71
N GLY A 254 28.08 -26.56 36.83
CA GLY A 254 29.06 -26.10 37.81
C GLY A 254 29.86 -24.86 37.38
N LYS A 255 29.70 -24.36 36.15
CA LYS A 255 30.34 -23.13 35.69
C LYS A 255 29.45 -21.92 35.93
N LEU A 256 30.07 -20.77 36.14
CA LEU A 256 29.38 -19.49 36.12
C LEU A 256 29.13 -19.07 34.66
N PRO A 257 27.91 -18.62 34.33
CA PRO A 257 27.64 -18.00 33.05
C PRO A 257 28.53 -16.77 32.82
N LYS A 258 29.01 -16.58 31.59
CA LYS A 258 29.81 -15.41 31.19
C LYS A 258 28.92 -14.21 30.85
N TRP A 259 28.10 -13.78 31.80
CA TRP A 259 27.20 -12.63 31.61
C TRP A 259 27.69 -11.41 32.37
N ASP A 260 27.15 -10.23 32.03
CA ASP A 260 27.38 -9.04 32.82
C ASP A 260 26.72 -9.16 34.21
N GLY A 261 27.22 -8.36 35.16
CA GLY A 261 26.74 -8.41 36.54
C GLY A 261 25.26 -8.06 36.69
N THR A 262 24.74 -7.20 35.80
CA THR A 262 23.33 -6.79 35.76
C THR A 262 22.40 -7.93 35.36
N THR A 263 22.75 -8.69 34.31
CA THR A 263 21.98 -9.85 33.86
C THR A 263 21.97 -10.92 34.95
N GLN A 264 23.12 -11.19 35.55
CA GLN A 264 23.23 -12.17 36.63
C GLN A 264 22.39 -11.75 37.86
N GLN A 265 22.39 -10.48 38.24
CA GLN A 265 21.59 -9.98 39.35
C GLN A 265 20.08 -10.08 39.07
N GLN A 266 19.63 -9.79 37.85
CA GLN A 266 18.22 -9.91 37.45
C GLN A 266 17.74 -11.38 37.49
N LEU A 267 18.51 -12.30 36.92
CA LEU A 267 18.17 -13.74 36.90
C LEU A 267 18.15 -14.38 38.30
N LEU A 268 18.89 -13.80 39.25
CA LEU A 268 18.90 -14.24 40.64
C LEU A 268 17.90 -13.47 41.53
N SER A 269 17.04 -12.63 40.95
CA SER A 269 16.01 -11.89 41.69
C SER A 269 14.82 -12.77 42.09
N ASP A 270 14.09 -12.39 43.13
CA ASP A 270 12.95 -13.16 43.66
C ASP A 270 11.66 -13.01 42.84
N LYS A 271 11.67 -12.24 41.75
CA LYS A 271 10.52 -12.06 40.88
C LYS A 271 10.77 -12.72 39.52
N PRO A 272 9.77 -13.39 38.93
CA PRO A 272 9.88 -13.81 37.55
C PRO A 272 9.99 -12.59 36.63
N GLY A 273 10.60 -12.78 35.48
CA GLY A 273 10.79 -11.68 34.53
C GLY A 273 11.28 -12.15 33.18
N THR A 274 11.51 -11.16 32.32
CA THR A 274 12.06 -11.36 30.99
C THR A 274 13.16 -10.33 30.77
N LEU A 275 14.18 -10.72 29.99
CA LEU A 275 15.26 -9.82 29.64
C LEU A 275 15.81 -10.19 28.26
N GLU A 276 16.44 -9.22 27.59
CA GLU A 276 17.17 -9.44 26.36
C GLU A 276 18.67 -9.31 26.61
N ARG A 277 19.45 -10.20 26.03
CA ARG A 277 20.92 -10.11 26.03
C ARG A 277 21.48 -10.36 24.65
N VAL A 278 22.72 -9.96 24.44
CA VAL A 278 23.49 -10.36 23.27
C VAL A 278 24.42 -11.50 23.69
N SER A 279 24.42 -12.58 22.90
CA SER A 279 25.32 -13.72 23.05
C SER A 279 26.74 -13.37 22.58
N ASP A 280 27.74 -14.16 22.98
CA ASP A 280 29.15 -13.97 22.60
C ASP A 280 29.36 -13.95 21.08
N ASP A 281 28.48 -14.62 20.34
CA ASP A 281 28.46 -14.68 18.87
C ASP A 281 27.63 -13.57 18.21
N GLY A 282 27.18 -12.57 18.99
CA GLY A 282 26.45 -11.40 18.50
C GLY A 282 24.94 -11.60 18.30
N ARG A 283 24.40 -12.78 18.64
CA ARG A 283 22.97 -13.06 18.49
C ARG A 283 22.16 -12.48 19.64
N THR A 284 21.01 -11.88 19.35
CA THR A 284 20.10 -11.38 20.37
C THR A 284 19.28 -12.53 20.94
N LEU A 285 19.46 -12.81 22.22
CA LEU A 285 18.73 -13.84 22.96
C LEU A 285 17.68 -13.18 23.84
N LYS A 286 16.46 -13.71 23.78
CA LYS A 286 15.39 -13.33 24.67
C LYS A 286 15.21 -14.42 25.71
N MET A 287 15.18 -14.02 26.98
CA MET A 287 15.11 -14.93 28.11
C MET A 287 13.87 -14.65 28.94
N ALA A 288 13.24 -15.72 29.44
CA ALA A 288 12.28 -15.66 30.53
C ALA A 288 12.81 -16.49 31.69
N TYR A 289 12.64 -16.00 32.91
CA TYR A 289 13.13 -16.68 34.10
C TYR A 289 12.08 -16.70 35.20
N THR A 290 12.02 -17.82 35.91
CA THR A 290 11.10 -18.02 37.04
C THR A 290 11.88 -18.54 38.25
N PRO A 291 11.85 -17.82 39.39
CA PRO A 291 12.46 -18.27 40.63
C PRO A 291 11.66 -19.41 41.27
N LEU A 292 12.35 -20.38 41.84
CA LEU A 292 11.82 -21.45 42.68
C LEU A 292 12.51 -21.37 44.06
N PRO A 293 11.96 -20.59 45.01
CA PRO A 293 12.58 -20.37 46.32
C PRO A 293 12.78 -21.64 47.13
N GLY A 294 11.84 -22.60 47.09
CA GLY A 294 11.90 -23.82 47.90
C GLY A 294 13.14 -24.68 47.63
N TRP A 295 13.69 -24.62 46.43
CA TRP A 295 14.90 -25.36 46.02
C TRP A 295 16.10 -24.43 45.78
N ASN A 296 15.91 -23.12 45.95
CA ASN A 296 16.86 -22.08 45.57
C ASN A 296 17.28 -22.19 44.09
N TRP A 297 16.34 -22.37 43.17
CA TRP A 297 16.64 -22.48 41.73
C TRP A 297 16.07 -21.31 40.96
N THR A 298 16.72 -20.90 39.86
CA THR A 298 16.04 -20.13 38.81
C THR A 298 15.97 -21.02 37.58
N ILE A 299 14.76 -21.26 37.08
CA ILE A 299 14.57 -21.87 35.77
C ILE A 299 14.60 -20.77 34.73
N VAL A 300 15.42 -20.94 33.70
CA VAL A 300 15.59 -19.96 32.63
C VAL A 300 15.33 -20.64 31.30
N GLY A 301 14.43 -20.06 30.51
CA GLY A 301 14.26 -20.40 29.10
C GLY A 301 14.82 -19.28 28.24
N GLU A 302 15.64 -19.62 27.26
CA GLU A 302 16.16 -18.65 26.29
C GLU A 302 15.87 -19.06 24.86
N VAL A 303 15.64 -18.08 23.99
CA VAL A 303 15.40 -18.27 22.55
C VAL A 303 16.18 -17.23 21.74
N ASP A 304 16.68 -17.65 20.58
CA ASP A 304 17.34 -16.76 19.63
C ASP A 304 16.31 -15.98 18.81
N LYS A 305 16.34 -14.66 18.94
CA LYS A 305 15.40 -13.76 18.26
C LYS A 305 15.52 -13.87 16.73
N SER A 306 16.72 -14.08 16.21
CA SER A 306 16.94 -14.18 14.76
C SER A 306 16.37 -15.48 14.18
N VAL A 307 16.51 -16.59 14.91
CA VAL A 307 15.95 -17.89 14.54
C VAL A 307 14.43 -17.87 14.68
N LEU A 308 13.90 -17.31 15.77
CA LEU A 308 12.47 -17.13 15.98
C LEU A 308 11.81 -16.34 14.84
N LEU A 309 12.44 -15.24 14.41
CA LEU A 309 11.90 -14.35 13.38
C LEU A 309 12.22 -14.80 11.95
N SER A 310 13.08 -15.82 11.76
CA SER A 310 13.54 -16.28 10.44
C SER A 310 12.39 -16.63 9.48
N SER A 311 11.32 -17.23 10.01
CA SER A 311 10.14 -17.57 9.22
C SER A 311 9.37 -16.34 8.76
N VAL A 312 9.27 -15.31 9.62
CA VAL A 312 8.60 -14.04 9.32
C VAL A 312 9.43 -13.22 8.33
N THR A 313 10.75 -13.17 8.49
CA THR A 313 11.63 -12.44 7.58
C THR A 313 11.71 -13.11 6.21
N ALA A 314 11.77 -14.44 6.14
CA ALA A 314 11.71 -15.17 4.87
C ALA A 314 10.37 -14.94 4.15
N MET A 315 9.24 -14.95 4.88
CA MET A 315 7.93 -14.65 4.33
C MET A 315 7.85 -13.19 3.82
N ARG A 316 8.37 -12.22 4.59
CA ARG A 316 8.49 -10.82 4.17
C ARG A 316 9.25 -10.70 2.86
N ASP A 317 10.42 -11.33 2.75
CA ASP A 317 11.28 -11.22 1.57
C ASP A 317 10.61 -11.81 0.32
N ARG A 318 9.89 -12.92 0.47
CA ARG A 318 9.06 -13.50 -0.62
C ARG A 318 7.92 -12.56 -1.03
N PHE A 319 7.23 -11.95 -0.08
CA PHE A 319 6.15 -10.99 -0.39
C PHE A 319 6.68 -9.71 -1.03
N LEU A 320 7.82 -9.19 -0.59
CA LEU A 320 8.46 -8.03 -1.21
C LEU A 320 8.84 -8.34 -2.66
N LEU A 321 9.45 -9.51 -2.93
CA LEU A 321 9.80 -9.93 -4.28
C LEU A 321 8.56 -10.11 -5.16
N ALA A 322 7.53 -10.80 -4.67
CA ALA A 322 6.25 -10.94 -5.38
C ALA A 322 5.59 -9.58 -5.66
N GLY A 323 5.64 -8.66 -4.69
CA GLY A 323 5.13 -7.29 -4.81
C GLY A 323 5.84 -6.48 -5.89
N VAL A 324 7.17 -6.58 -5.98
CA VAL A 324 7.95 -5.93 -7.04
C VAL A 324 7.57 -6.50 -8.41
N VAL A 325 7.50 -7.82 -8.56
CA VAL A 325 7.11 -8.47 -9.82
C VAL A 325 5.69 -8.06 -10.23
N LEU A 326 4.73 -8.10 -9.31
CA LEU A 326 3.35 -7.71 -9.56
C LEU A 326 3.24 -6.22 -9.93
N SER A 327 4.02 -5.35 -9.29
CA SER A 327 4.07 -3.91 -9.60
C SER A 327 4.61 -3.64 -11.01
N ILE A 328 5.64 -4.37 -11.45
CA ILE A 328 6.18 -4.28 -12.82
C ILE A 328 5.13 -4.76 -13.83
N LEU A 329 4.49 -5.90 -13.57
CA LEU A 329 3.43 -6.43 -14.43
C LEU A 329 2.24 -5.46 -14.51
N PHE A 330 1.82 -4.90 -13.38
CA PHE A 330 0.75 -3.90 -13.31
C PHE A 330 1.13 -2.65 -14.09
N ALA A 331 2.33 -2.10 -13.89
CA ALA A 331 2.79 -0.94 -14.64
C ALA A 331 2.84 -1.21 -16.16
N GLY A 332 3.33 -2.38 -16.57
CA GLY A 332 3.36 -2.80 -17.97
C GLY A 332 1.97 -2.92 -18.58
N LEU A 333 1.06 -3.64 -17.92
CA LEU A 333 -0.34 -3.78 -18.34
C LEU A 333 -1.04 -2.43 -18.42
N PHE A 334 -0.85 -1.57 -17.42
CA PHE A 334 -1.49 -0.27 -17.33
C PHE A 334 -1.00 0.69 -18.43
N VAL A 335 0.30 0.67 -18.76
CA VAL A 335 0.83 1.40 -19.93
C VAL A 335 0.19 0.91 -21.23
N VAL A 336 0.06 -0.40 -21.42
CA VAL A 336 -0.59 -0.99 -22.62
C VAL A 336 -2.06 -0.56 -22.70
N LEU A 337 -2.78 -0.60 -21.59
CA LEU A 337 -4.20 -0.24 -21.50
C LEU A 337 -4.42 1.24 -21.82
N ILE A 338 -3.69 2.15 -21.16
CA ILE A 338 -3.77 3.60 -21.43
C ILE A 338 -3.34 3.94 -22.86
N ARG A 339 -2.34 3.23 -23.40
CA ARG A 339 -1.92 3.43 -24.79
C ARG A 339 -3.03 3.04 -25.77
N ARG A 340 -3.76 1.95 -25.51
CA ARG A 340 -4.83 1.44 -26.37
C ARG A 340 -6.14 2.22 -26.23
N VAL A 341 -6.52 2.59 -25.00
CA VAL A 341 -7.82 3.21 -24.69
C VAL A 341 -7.80 4.72 -24.88
N LEU A 342 -6.70 5.40 -24.51
CA LEU A 342 -6.63 6.85 -24.52
C LEU A 342 -5.65 7.39 -25.58
N THR A 343 -4.40 6.95 -25.55
CA THR A 343 -3.33 7.60 -26.34
C THR A 343 -3.48 7.39 -27.84
N ARG A 344 -3.81 6.18 -28.29
CA ARG A 344 -4.00 5.87 -29.72
C ARG A 344 -5.21 6.62 -30.32
N PRO A 345 -6.43 6.56 -29.73
CA PRO A 345 -7.57 7.33 -30.24
C PRO A 345 -7.33 8.84 -30.30
N LEU A 346 -6.77 9.44 -29.24
CA LEU A 346 -6.46 10.87 -29.24
C LEU A 346 -5.46 11.25 -30.35
N ARG A 347 -4.47 10.38 -30.64
CA ARG A 347 -3.55 10.60 -31.75
C ARG A 347 -4.27 10.57 -33.11
N ASN A 348 -5.26 9.72 -33.28
CA ASN A 348 -6.08 9.69 -34.49
C ASN A 348 -6.89 10.99 -34.64
N VAL A 349 -7.48 11.50 -33.56
CA VAL A 349 -8.19 12.79 -33.57
C VAL A 349 -7.24 13.94 -33.96
N ILE A 350 -6.03 13.97 -33.40
CA ILE A 350 -5.00 14.96 -33.77
C ILE A 350 -4.64 14.85 -35.26
N HIS A 351 -4.55 13.62 -35.81
CA HIS A 351 -4.32 13.42 -37.23
C HIS A 351 -5.48 13.93 -38.10
N LEU A 352 -6.73 13.67 -37.72
CA LEU A 352 -7.91 14.18 -38.42
C LEU A 352 -7.96 15.71 -38.42
N ALA A 353 -7.71 16.33 -37.26
CA ALA A 353 -7.65 17.79 -37.16
C ALA A 353 -6.55 18.39 -38.06
N ARG A 354 -5.41 17.72 -38.21
CA ARG A 354 -4.35 18.14 -39.16
C ARG A 354 -4.78 18.00 -40.62
N GLN A 355 -5.58 17.00 -40.98
CA GLN A 355 -6.13 16.84 -42.33
C GLN A 355 -7.09 17.98 -42.68
N TYR A 356 -7.99 18.32 -41.74
CA TYR A 356 -8.88 19.49 -41.90
C TYR A 356 -8.10 20.79 -42.02
N ALA A 357 -7.06 21.00 -41.20
CA ALA A 357 -6.19 22.17 -41.29
C ALA A 357 -5.43 22.23 -42.63
N ALA A 358 -5.15 21.08 -43.25
CA ALA A 358 -4.54 20.98 -44.58
C ALA A 358 -5.55 21.11 -45.73
N GLY A 359 -6.85 21.28 -45.45
CA GLY A 359 -7.92 21.44 -46.43
C GLY A 359 -8.55 20.14 -46.94
N ASP A 360 -8.13 18.97 -46.45
CA ASP A 360 -8.78 17.70 -46.79
C ASP A 360 -10.01 17.47 -45.91
N LEU A 361 -11.15 18.02 -46.33
CA LEU A 361 -12.43 17.94 -45.60
C LEU A 361 -13.21 16.64 -45.85
N ARG A 362 -12.63 15.68 -46.58
CA ARG A 362 -13.29 14.40 -46.89
C ARG A 362 -13.01 13.32 -45.84
N SER A 363 -11.98 13.50 -45.02
CA SER A 363 -11.65 12.56 -43.94
C SER A 363 -12.65 12.66 -42.78
N SER A 364 -12.96 11.53 -42.15
CA SER A 364 -13.73 11.48 -40.90
C SER A 364 -13.28 10.28 -40.06
N LEU A 365 -13.61 10.29 -38.77
CA LEU A 365 -13.39 9.15 -37.87
C LEU A 365 -14.74 8.59 -37.40
N PRO A 366 -14.96 7.27 -37.41
CA PRO A 366 -16.20 6.69 -36.93
C PRO A 366 -16.34 6.87 -35.41
N VAL A 367 -17.52 7.30 -34.95
CA VAL A 367 -17.85 7.44 -33.53
C VAL A 367 -18.29 6.07 -32.99
N THR A 368 -17.34 5.23 -32.60
CA THR A 368 -17.62 3.89 -32.02
C THR A 368 -17.59 3.86 -30.50
N ARG A 369 -17.32 5.00 -29.84
CA ARG A 369 -17.18 5.12 -28.38
C ARG A 369 -18.18 6.13 -27.84
N GLN A 370 -18.61 5.93 -26.60
CA GLN A 370 -19.53 6.81 -25.87
C GLN A 370 -18.86 7.59 -24.73
N ASP A 371 -17.53 7.46 -24.58
CA ASP A 371 -16.74 8.20 -23.59
C ASP A 371 -16.35 9.60 -24.10
N GLU A 372 -15.59 10.35 -23.30
CA GLU A 372 -15.14 11.71 -23.63
C GLU A 372 -14.31 11.75 -24.92
N VAL A 373 -13.62 10.66 -25.25
CA VAL A 373 -12.89 10.53 -26.52
C VAL A 373 -13.87 10.39 -27.69
N GLY A 374 -14.95 9.62 -27.53
CA GLY A 374 -16.03 9.53 -28.51
C GLY A 374 -16.71 10.87 -28.77
N GLN A 375 -17.04 11.61 -27.70
CA GLN A 375 -17.62 12.96 -27.80
C GLN A 375 -16.67 13.94 -28.52
N LEU A 376 -15.36 13.84 -28.24
CA LEU A 376 -14.37 14.65 -28.95
C LEU A 376 -14.28 14.31 -30.45
N ILE A 377 -14.36 13.03 -30.81
CA ILE A 377 -14.40 12.61 -32.23
C ILE A 377 -15.63 13.21 -32.92
N ASP A 378 -16.80 13.09 -32.29
CA ASP A 378 -18.06 13.61 -32.82
C ASP A 378 -18.01 15.13 -33.06
N ALA A 379 -17.51 15.89 -32.06
CA ALA A 379 -17.33 17.33 -32.18
C ALA A 379 -16.37 17.73 -33.33
N ILE A 380 -15.26 17.02 -33.49
CA ILE A 380 -14.29 17.27 -34.56
C ILE A 380 -14.90 16.93 -35.94
N ASN A 381 -15.63 15.83 -36.08
CA ASN A 381 -16.34 15.51 -37.31
C ASN A 381 -17.38 16.59 -37.66
N GLY A 382 -18.09 17.10 -36.65
CA GLY A 382 -19.04 18.21 -36.81
C GLY A 382 -18.38 19.47 -37.39
N ILE A 383 -17.18 19.82 -36.91
CA ILE A 383 -16.36 20.91 -37.46
C ILE A 383 -16.02 20.65 -38.93
N GLY A 384 -15.56 19.44 -39.27
CA GLY A 384 -15.26 19.05 -40.64
C GLY A 384 -16.46 19.19 -41.59
N GLY A 385 -17.63 18.70 -41.18
CA GLY A 385 -18.86 18.83 -41.95
C GLY A 385 -19.34 20.28 -42.11
N GLY A 386 -19.17 21.10 -41.08
CA GLY A 386 -19.45 22.54 -41.14
C GLY A 386 -18.55 23.26 -42.15
N LEU A 387 -17.24 23.00 -42.11
CA LEU A 387 -16.28 23.54 -43.08
C LEU A 387 -16.58 23.07 -44.50
N GLN A 388 -16.96 21.81 -44.70
CA GLN A 388 -17.31 21.28 -46.01
C GLN A 388 -18.51 22.01 -46.61
N LYS A 389 -19.55 22.27 -45.81
CA LYS A 389 -20.73 23.04 -46.25
C LYS A 389 -20.36 24.46 -46.68
N ILE A 390 -19.52 25.15 -45.90
CA ILE A 390 -19.06 26.50 -46.24
C ILE A 390 -18.30 26.49 -47.57
N VAL A 391 -17.37 25.55 -47.77
CA VAL A 391 -16.61 25.44 -49.03
C VAL A 391 -17.52 25.15 -50.23
N LEU A 392 -18.53 24.29 -50.06
CA LEU A 392 -19.52 24.01 -51.12
C LEU A 392 -20.34 25.26 -51.48
N GLN A 393 -20.83 26.00 -50.47
CA GLN A 393 -21.56 27.24 -50.69
C GLN A 393 -20.70 28.29 -51.41
N VAL A 394 -19.44 28.44 -51.03
CA VAL A 394 -18.51 29.35 -51.71
C VAL A 394 -18.28 28.93 -53.16
N ARG A 395 -18.17 27.61 -53.43
CA ARG A 395 -18.01 27.09 -54.79
C ARG A 395 -19.25 27.30 -55.66
N GLU A 396 -20.44 27.12 -55.09
CA GLU A 396 -21.73 27.38 -55.75
C GLU A 396 -21.89 28.86 -56.09
N ALA A 397 -21.68 29.75 -55.11
CA ALA A 397 -21.70 31.19 -55.32
C ALA A 397 -20.67 31.64 -56.37
N ALA A 398 -19.46 31.07 -56.37
CA ALA A 398 -18.47 31.34 -57.40
C ALA A 398 -18.93 30.86 -58.79
N GLY A 399 -19.66 29.75 -58.88
CA GLY A 399 -20.26 29.24 -60.12
C GLY A 399 -21.41 30.13 -60.64
N GLU A 400 -22.25 30.64 -59.75
CA GLU A 400 -23.28 31.63 -60.08
C GLU A 400 -22.65 32.93 -60.59
N ILE A 401 -21.62 33.45 -59.90
CA ILE A 401 -20.86 34.63 -60.35
C ILE A 401 -20.23 34.38 -61.71
N HIS A 402 -19.61 33.22 -61.94
CA HIS A 402 -19.01 32.87 -63.22
C HIS A 402 -20.06 32.87 -64.35
N SER A 403 -21.22 32.24 -64.10
CA SER A 403 -22.32 32.19 -65.07
C SER A 403 -22.90 33.57 -65.34
N GLY A 404 -23.12 34.38 -64.31
CA GLY A 404 -23.60 35.76 -64.44
C GLY A 404 -22.60 36.67 -65.16
N THR A 405 -21.29 36.47 -64.95
CA THR A 405 -20.24 37.20 -65.67
C THR A 405 -20.23 36.85 -67.16
N ASN A 406 -20.45 35.57 -67.51
CA ASN A 406 -20.57 35.14 -68.91
C ASN A 406 -21.82 35.70 -69.59
N ALA A 407 -22.96 35.73 -68.89
CA ALA A 407 -24.18 36.37 -69.39
C ALA A 407 -23.97 37.86 -69.64
N LEU A 408 -23.36 38.57 -68.67
CA LEU A 408 -23.02 39.99 -68.82
C LEU A 408 -22.08 40.26 -69.99
N ALA A 409 -21.10 39.37 -70.24
CA ALA A 409 -20.22 39.48 -71.39
C ALA A 409 -20.99 39.33 -72.72
N ALA A 410 -21.98 38.45 -72.78
CA ALA A 410 -22.86 38.29 -73.94
C ALA A 410 -23.74 39.53 -74.17
N ASP A 411 -24.39 40.03 -73.12
CA ASP A 411 -25.20 41.26 -73.15
C ASP A 411 -24.37 42.47 -73.59
N THR A 412 -23.11 42.55 -73.13
CA THR A 412 -22.18 43.61 -73.55
C THR A 412 -21.91 43.57 -75.06
N GLY A 413 -21.88 42.38 -75.66
CA GLY A 413 -21.78 42.19 -77.11
C GLY A 413 -23.00 42.71 -77.85
N GLU A 414 -24.20 42.37 -77.37
CA GLU A 414 -25.47 42.84 -77.96
C GLU A 414 -25.63 44.37 -77.82
N ILE A 415 -25.29 44.93 -76.66
CA ILE A 415 -25.26 46.39 -76.44
C ILE A 415 -24.28 47.06 -77.42
N SER A 416 -23.10 46.47 -77.63
CA SER A 416 -22.13 47.03 -78.59
C SER A 416 -22.68 47.02 -80.02
N GLU A 417 -23.39 45.97 -80.43
CA GLU A 417 -24.07 45.91 -81.73
C GLU A 417 -25.20 46.94 -81.84
N GLN A 418 -25.99 47.12 -80.77
CA GLN A 418 -27.05 48.11 -80.71
C GLN A 418 -26.50 49.55 -80.77
N ILE A 419 -25.39 49.84 -80.09
CA ILE A 419 -24.67 51.12 -80.18
C ILE A 419 -24.21 51.37 -81.63
N ASN A 420 -23.68 50.37 -82.32
CA ASN A 420 -23.30 50.50 -83.73
C ASN A 420 -24.51 50.80 -84.64
N LYS A 421 -25.63 50.10 -84.44
CA LYS A 421 -26.88 50.39 -85.18
C LYS A 421 -27.37 51.81 -84.90
N GLN A 422 -27.36 52.23 -83.63
CA GLN A 422 -27.79 53.56 -83.22
C GLN A 422 -26.88 54.65 -83.80
N ALA A 423 -25.56 54.42 -83.82
CA ALA A 423 -24.61 55.32 -84.47
C ALA A 423 -24.91 55.48 -85.97
N SER A 424 -25.17 54.37 -86.68
CA SER A 424 -25.55 54.40 -88.09
C SER A 424 -26.87 55.13 -88.34
N SER A 425 -27.89 54.92 -87.51
CA SER A 425 -29.15 55.69 -87.62
C SER A 425 -28.95 57.18 -87.34
N VAL A 426 -28.03 57.54 -86.45
CA VAL A 426 -27.64 58.94 -86.21
C VAL A 426 -26.93 59.53 -87.44
N GLU A 427 -26.01 58.80 -88.06
CA GLU A 427 -25.37 59.22 -89.32
C GLU A 427 -26.40 59.45 -90.44
N GLU A 428 -27.36 58.54 -90.62
CA GLU A 428 -28.44 58.69 -91.60
C GLU A 428 -29.35 59.90 -91.29
N THR A 429 -29.62 60.14 -90.00
CA THR A 429 -30.36 61.32 -89.55
C THR A 429 -29.58 62.60 -89.86
N SER A 430 -28.27 62.63 -89.62
CA SER A 430 -27.40 63.75 -89.95
C SER A 430 -27.35 64.02 -91.45
N ALA A 431 -27.21 62.98 -92.29
CA ALA A 431 -27.26 63.11 -93.74
C ALA A 431 -28.63 63.65 -94.23
N SER A 432 -29.72 63.17 -93.64
CA SER A 432 -31.07 63.68 -93.91
C SER A 432 -31.21 65.16 -93.52
N MET A 433 -30.59 65.57 -92.42
CA MET A 433 -30.53 66.98 -92.01
C MET A 433 -29.71 67.84 -92.98
N GLU A 434 -28.59 67.34 -93.52
CA GLU A 434 -27.84 68.04 -94.58
C GLU A 434 -28.68 68.22 -95.86
N GLN A 435 -29.40 67.18 -96.28
CA GLN A 435 -30.27 67.24 -97.45
C GLN A 435 -31.46 68.20 -97.23
N LEU A 436 -32.02 68.23 -96.01
CA LEU A 436 -33.03 69.21 -95.63
C LEU A 436 -32.48 70.63 -95.67
N ALA A 437 -31.28 70.87 -95.14
CA ALA A 437 -30.62 72.17 -95.20
C ALA A 437 -30.42 72.64 -96.65
N ALA A 438 -29.97 71.74 -97.54
CA ALA A 438 -29.83 72.03 -98.97
C ALA A 438 -31.17 72.38 -99.62
N THR A 439 -32.24 71.65 -99.28
CA THR A 439 -33.60 71.90 -99.80
C THR A 439 -34.13 73.26 -99.31
N VAL A 440 -33.90 73.61 -98.05
CA VAL A 440 -34.27 74.91 -97.49
C VAL A 440 -33.52 76.03 -98.20
N GLN A 441 -32.23 75.86 -98.47
CA GLN A 441 -31.43 76.82 -99.22
C GLN A 441 -31.92 76.99 -100.67
N GLN A 442 -32.31 75.88 -101.32
CA GLN A 442 -32.92 75.92 -102.65
C GLN A 442 -34.29 76.62 -102.65
N ASN A 443 -35.12 76.39 -101.63
CA ASN A 443 -36.38 77.11 -101.47
C ASN A 443 -36.18 78.63 -101.29
N ALA A 444 -35.15 79.03 -100.52
CA ALA A 444 -34.81 80.44 -100.37
C ALA A 444 -34.41 81.08 -101.71
N ALA A 445 -33.60 80.41 -102.53
CA ALA A 445 -33.22 80.88 -103.86
C ALA A 445 -34.44 80.97 -104.81
N ASN A 446 -35.32 79.95 -104.80
CA ASN A 446 -36.56 79.98 -105.57
C ASN A 446 -37.48 81.15 -105.16
N MET A 447 -37.53 81.47 -103.86
CA MET A 447 -38.29 82.63 -103.37
C MET A 447 -37.69 83.95 -103.88
N GLU A 448 -36.36 84.09 -103.90
CA GLU A 448 -35.67 85.26 -104.47
C GLU A 448 -35.97 85.43 -105.97
N GLN A 449 -35.92 84.34 -106.74
CA GLN A 449 -36.30 84.33 -108.15
C GLN A 449 -37.79 84.66 -108.35
N THR A 450 -38.66 84.14 -107.50
CA THR A 450 -40.10 84.45 -107.53
C THR A 450 -40.35 85.94 -107.24
N GLN A 451 -39.63 86.52 -106.27
CA GLN A 451 -39.69 87.95 -105.95
C GLN A 451 -39.31 88.80 -107.18
N GLN A 452 -38.28 88.41 -107.93
CA GLN A 452 -37.87 89.08 -109.16
C GLN A 452 -38.95 88.99 -110.24
N LEU A 453 -39.53 87.79 -110.46
CA LEU A 453 -40.58 87.57 -111.45
C LEU A 453 -41.85 88.36 -111.14
N VAL A 454 -42.22 88.47 -109.86
CA VAL A 454 -43.34 89.32 -109.39
C VAL A 454 -43.05 90.79 -109.67
N GLY A 455 -41.79 91.23 -109.50
CA GLY A 455 -41.35 92.58 -109.88
C GLY A 455 -41.52 92.87 -111.37
N GLU A 456 -41.06 91.96 -112.24
CA GLU A 456 -41.23 92.07 -113.70
C GLU A 456 -42.71 92.08 -114.12
N THR A 457 -43.52 91.21 -113.50
CA THR A 457 -44.97 91.14 -113.76
C THR A 457 -45.67 92.43 -113.33
N SER A 458 -45.30 93.02 -112.20
CA SER A 458 -45.84 94.30 -111.76
C SER A 458 -45.52 95.42 -112.76
N LEU A 459 -44.32 95.42 -113.33
CA LEU A 459 -43.92 96.37 -114.39
C LEU A 459 -44.78 96.20 -115.65
N ALA A 460 -44.97 94.95 -116.09
CA ALA A 460 -45.80 94.63 -117.25
C ALA A 460 -47.28 95.01 -117.05
N VAL A 461 -47.82 94.80 -115.85
CA VAL A 461 -49.19 95.24 -115.48
C VAL A 461 -49.31 96.77 -115.52
N HIS A 462 -48.30 97.50 -115.07
CA HIS A 462 -48.30 98.97 -115.14
C HIS A 462 -48.33 99.47 -116.59
N GLN A 463 -47.56 98.83 -117.47
CA GLN A 463 -47.48 99.18 -118.90
C GLN A 463 -48.75 98.77 -119.67
N GLY A 464 -49.37 97.65 -119.29
CA GLY A 464 -50.71 97.27 -119.74
C GLY A 464 -51.77 98.28 -119.31
N GLY A 465 -51.65 98.85 -118.11
CA GLY A 465 -52.51 99.93 -117.61
C GLY A 465 -52.50 101.17 -118.51
N GLU A 466 -51.32 101.64 -118.94
CA GLU A 466 -51.21 102.77 -119.87
C GLU A 466 -51.86 102.48 -121.24
N THR A 467 -51.70 101.25 -121.74
CA THR A 467 -52.27 100.83 -123.02
C THR A 467 -53.80 100.82 -122.98
N VAL A 468 -54.39 100.35 -121.86
CA VAL A 468 -55.85 100.38 -121.64
C VAL A 468 -56.35 101.83 -121.55
N THR A 469 -55.62 102.71 -120.86
CA THR A 469 -55.96 104.15 -120.80
C THR A 469 -55.97 104.78 -122.20
N HIS A 470 -54.99 104.45 -123.05
CA HIS A 470 -54.97 104.89 -124.45
C HIS A 470 -56.17 104.35 -125.25
N ALA A 471 -56.54 103.08 -125.08
CA ALA A 471 -57.69 102.48 -125.77
C ALA A 471 -59.04 103.12 -125.36
N VAL A 472 -59.20 103.49 -124.07
CA VAL A 472 -60.38 104.20 -123.58
C VAL A 472 -60.48 105.59 -124.22
N SER A 473 -59.36 106.32 -124.34
CA SER A 473 -59.34 107.61 -125.05
C SER A 473 -59.79 107.48 -126.50
N THR A 474 -59.32 106.45 -127.22
CA THR A 474 -59.74 106.21 -128.62
C THR A 474 -61.21 105.81 -128.73
N MET A 475 -61.74 105.05 -127.77
CA MET A 475 -63.17 104.73 -127.70
C MET A 475 -64.04 105.99 -127.49
N ASP A 476 -63.57 106.96 -126.71
CA ASP A 476 -64.25 108.26 -126.53
C ASP A 476 -64.21 109.09 -127.83
N ASP A 477 -63.07 109.11 -128.54
CA ASP A 477 -62.96 109.76 -129.86
C ASP A 477 -63.91 109.14 -130.91
N ILE A 478 -64.03 107.80 -130.92
CA ILE A 478 -64.97 107.07 -131.81
C ILE A 478 -66.42 107.40 -131.45
N ARG A 479 -66.72 107.52 -130.15
CA ARG A 479 -68.06 107.88 -129.67
C ARG A 479 -68.42 109.30 -130.09
N GLU A 480 -67.47 110.25 -130.04
CA GLU A 480 -67.68 111.60 -130.55
C GLU A 480 -67.89 111.61 -132.08
N ALA A 481 -67.07 110.85 -132.82
CA ALA A 481 -67.21 110.71 -134.27
C ALA A 481 -68.55 110.08 -134.68
N SER A 482 -69.01 109.06 -133.94
CA SER A 482 -70.30 108.40 -134.17
C SER A 482 -71.49 109.34 -133.91
N LYS A 483 -71.37 110.24 -132.92
CA LYS A 483 -72.39 111.26 -132.66
C LYS A 483 -72.47 112.32 -133.77
N ARG A 484 -71.32 112.68 -134.37
CA ARG A 484 -71.30 113.53 -135.58
C ARG A 484 -71.95 112.83 -136.77
N ILE A 485 -71.79 111.52 -136.92
CA ILE A 485 -72.47 110.74 -137.96
C ILE A 485 -73.99 110.74 -137.72
N GLU A 486 -74.43 110.55 -136.47
CA GLU A 486 -75.85 110.58 -136.09
C GLU A 486 -76.51 111.91 -136.48
N ASP A 487 -75.85 113.04 -136.18
CA ASP A 487 -76.31 114.38 -136.55
C ASP A 487 -76.39 114.56 -138.08
N ILE A 488 -75.47 113.97 -138.87
CA ILE A 488 -75.51 114.00 -140.34
C ILE A 488 -76.67 113.15 -140.88
N THR A 489 -76.91 111.95 -140.37
CA THR A 489 -78.06 111.11 -140.79
C THR A 489 -79.39 111.80 -140.52
N ARG A 490 -79.50 112.54 -139.41
CA ARG A 490 -80.72 113.29 -139.05
C ARG A 490 -81.00 114.45 -140.03
N VAL A 491 -79.95 115.04 -140.62
CA VAL A 491 -80.08 116.05 -141.69
C VAL A 491 -80.39 115.41 -143.05
N ILE A 492 -79.90 114.19 -143.31
CA ILE A 492 -80.21 113.47 -144.56
C ILE A 492 -81.67 113.01 -144.58
N GLU A 493 -82.22 112.51 -143.47
CA GLU A 493 -83.66 112.19 -143.36
C GLU A 493 -84.54 113.44 -143.55
N SER A 494 -84.10 114.64 -143.16
CA SER A 494 -84.88 115.87 -143.36
C SER A 494 -84.89 116.41 -144.79
N ILE A 495 -84.15 115.81 -145.74
CA ILE A 495 -84.11 116.20 -147.16
C ILE A 495 -84.89 115.21 -148.04
N ALA A 496 -85.23 114.04 -147.52
CA ALA A 496 -85.97 113.01 -148.24
C ALA A 496 -87.25 112.63 -147.48
N PHE A 497 -88.19 113.57 -147.33
CA PHE A 497 -89.66 113.42 -147.49
C PHE A 497 -90.40 114.69 -147.07
#